data_AF-A0A0D3HKE0-F1
#
_entry.id   AF-A0A0D3HKE0-F1
#
_cell.length_a   1.000
_cell.length_b   1.000
_cell.length_c   1.000
_cell.angle_alpha   90.00
_cell.angle_beta   90.00
_cell.angle_gamma   90.00
#
_symmetry.space_group_name_H-M   'P 1'
#
loop_
_entity.id
_entity.type
_entity.pdbx_description
1 polymer ?
#
loop_
_entity_poly.entity_id
_entity_poly.type
_entity_poly.pdbx_seq_one_letter_code
_entity_poly.pdbx_strand_id
1 'polypeptide(L)'
;MASSETPPPPSPGTGGAVPLAPALLGLLRFVLSSHLAAPDPALPLSPSYCSRLLLDDDDDDLLEKLAAGLARCVEEGRLPVAAAAAEAGIPAGEAWSEEREREWEAVVLEKGNELKRMYDAVEFELHVQEPYFTQLRAGTKKVEGRLAAGNYNRKYASFSEMLQAEMISEVLPGISSIEQGVGVYRKFYTEEKESLYGVLAISVSKPTAQPYIIMTELLAGLGSDGLGRLLGMVKTAGTVQDGLPPPRSVLISSCMKLHQPNVNGCSLTDAARAMAKHVHRSSDGWWGSFHGSDVKKNQLASEIIDRLLRECCWMNIHLTQPYGPVYEIRVHEGYGARWSQDGSKFIGFLEPYSPEGFSRGWKH
;
A
#
# COMPACT_ATOMS: atom_id res chain seq x y z
N MET A 1 18.95 25.94 -33.20
CA MET A 1 17.83 25.55 -32.31
C MET A 1 17.70 24.05 -32.45
N ALA A 2 18.10 23.27 -31.44
CA ALA A 2 17.82 21.84 -31.44
C ALA A 2 16.32 21.68 -31.24
N SER A 3 15.62 21.12 -32.22
CA SER A 3 14.25 20.65 -32.07
C SER A 3 14.22 19.70 -30.87
N SER A 4 13.37 19.98 -29.89
CA SER A 4 13.01 19.01 -28.87
C SER A 4 12.18 17.91 -29.54
N GLU A 5 12.84 16.99 -30.23
CA GLU A 5 12.19 15.81 -30.78
C GLU A 5 11.70 14.95 -29.61
N THR A 6 10.38 14.86 -29.46
CA THR A 6 9.78 13.88 -28.56
C THR A 6 10.24 12.49 -28.99
N PRO A 7 10.88 11.72 -28.10
CA PRO A 7 11.38 10.41 -28.46
C PRO A 7 10.22 9.52 -28.94
N PRO A 8 10.44 8.71 -29.99
CA PRO A 8 9.41 7.82 -30.50
C PRO A 8 8.98 6.84 -29.41
N PRO A 9 7.67 6.56 -29.28
CA PRO A 9 7.24 5.53 -28.36
C PRO A 9 7.78 4.16 -28.81
N PRO A 10 8.27 3.34 -27.86
CA PRO A 10 8.87 2.05 -28.19
C PRO A 10 7.84 1.12 -28.82
N SER A 11 8.31 0.24 -29.71
CA SER A 11 7.52 -0.90 -30.18
C SER A 11 7.38 -1.92 -29.03
N PRO A 12 6.32 -2.74 -29.01
CA PRO A 12 6.19 -3.82 -28.04
C PRO A 12 7.45 -4.71 -28.05
N GLY A 13 8.16 -4.75 -26.92
CA GLY A 13 9.16 -5.79 -26.65
C GLY A 13 8.51 -6.92 -25.88
N THR A 14 9.09 -8.12 -25.89
CA THR A 14 8.69 -9.18 -24.96
C THR A 14 8.93 -8.68 -23.54
N GLY A 15 7.85 -8.36 -22.82
CA GLY A 15 7.95 -7.97 -21.42
C GLY A 15 8.50 -9.14 -20.60
N GLY A 16 9.28 -8.85 -19.58
CA GLY A 16 9.51 -9.83 -18.53
C GLY A 16 8.20 -10.11 -17.79
N ALA A 17 8.13 -11.22 -17.06
CA ALA A 17 6.99 -11.51 -16.20
C ALA A 17 6.71 -10.32 -15.27
N VAL A 18 5.45 -9.87 -15.21
CA VAL A 18 5.03 -8.77 -14.34
C VAL A 18 5.02 -9.29 -12.89
N PRO A 19 5.90 -8.81 -12.00
CA PRO A 19 5.92 -9.29 -10.63
C PRO A 19 4.61 -8.92 -9.91
N LEU A 20 4.01 -9.89 -9.21
CA LEU A 20 2.67 -9.72 -8.64
C LEU A 20 2.60 -8.60 -7.60
N ALA A 21 3.54 -8.52 -6.65
CA ALA A 21 3.46 -7.54 -5.56
C ALA A 21 3.53 -6.07 -6.06
N PRO A 22 4.48 -5.67 -6.92
CA PRO A 22 4.47 -4.33 -7.54
C PRO A 22 3.20 -4.04 -8.36
N ALA A 23 2.66 -5.04 -9.06
CA ALA A 23 1.44 -4.89 -9.83
C ALA A 23 0.21 -4.65 -8.93
N LEU A 24 0.09 -5.42 -7.84
CA LEU A 24 -0.96 -5.22 -6.84
C LEU A 24 -0.83 -3.87 -6.14
N LEU A 25 0.39 -3.40 -5.86
CA LEU A 25 0.63 -2.07 -5.28
C LEU A 25 0.07 -0.96 -6.18
N GLY A 26 0.44 -0.98 -7.47
CA GLY A 26 -0.07 -0.02 -8.45
C GLY A 26 -1.60 -0.08 -8.60
N LEU A 27 -2.16 -1.29 -8.59
CA LEU A 27 -3.60 -1.50 -8.71
C LEU A 27 -4.38 -1.03 -7.48
N LEU A 28 -3.89 -1.34 -6.27
CA LEU A 28 -4.44 -0.84 -5.00
C LEU A 28 -4.45 0.69 -4.99
N ARG A 29 -3.31 1.30 -5.33
CA ARG A 29 -3.18 2.76 -5.42
C ARG A 29 -4.21 3.36 -6.38
N PHE A 30 -4.37 2.74 -7.54
CA PHE A 30 -5.35 3.16 -8.54
C PHE A 30 -6.79 3.07 -8.03
N VAL A 31 -7.20 1.93 -7.47
CA VAL A 31 -8.58 1.70 -6.98
C VAL A 31 -8.91 2.65 -5.84
N LEU A 32 -8.03 2.75 -4.83
CA LEU A 32 -8.25 3.61 -3.67
C LEU A 32 -8.27 5.10 -4.06
N SER A 33 -7.36 5.54 -4.94
CA SER A 33 -7.33 6.94 -5.38
C SER A 33 -8.55 7.28 -6.24
N SER A 34 -9.01 6.35 -7.08
CA SER A 34 -10.22 6.53 -7.87
C SER A 34 -11.46 6.66 -6.99
N HIS A 35 -11.56 5.83 -5.94
CA HIS A 35 -12.63 5.91 -4.94
C HIS A 35 -12.64 7.23 -4.18
N LEU A 36 -11.47 7.79 -3.85
CA LEU A 36 -11.39 9.12 -3.23
C LEU A 36 -11.88 10.24 -4.17
N ALA A 37 -11.58 10.13 -5.47
CA ALA A 37 -12.00 11.12 -6.45
C ALA A 37 -13.50 11.00 -6.78
N ALA A 38 -14.02 9.78 -6.87
CA ALA A 38 -15.41 9.46 -7.15
C ALA A 38 -15.79 8.17 -6.40
N PRO A 39 -16.46 8.26 -5.23
CA PRO A 39 -16.78 7.10 -4.42
C PRO A 39 -17.57 6.04 -5.18
N ASP A 40 -17.06 4.81 -5.16
CA ASP A 40 -17.67 3.63 -5.73
C ASP A 40 -18.52 2.92 -4.66
N PRO A 41 -19.85 2.79 -4.86
CA PRO A 41 -20.71 2.04 -3.94
C PRO A 41 -20.31 0.57 -3.74
N ALA A 42 -19.57 -0.02 -4.70
CA ALA A 42 -19.08 -1.39 -4.59
C ALA A 42 -17.89 -1.52 -3.63
N LEU A 43 -17.25 -0.42 -3.23
CA LEU A 43 -16.12 -0.40 -2.30
C LEU A 43 -16.57 0.16 -0.93
N PRO A 44 -16.93 -0.68 0.05
CA PRO A 44 -17.45 -0.26 1.35
C PRO A 44 -16.34 0.22 2.31
N LEU A 45 -15.37 0.98 1.80
CA LEU A 45 -14.31 1.60 2.59
C LEU A 45 -14.57 3.10 2.70
N SER A 46 -14.41 3.64 3.91
CA SER A 46 -14.59 5.07 4.15
C SER A 46 -13.48 5.89 3.45
N PRO A 47 -13.77 7.11 2.95
CA PRO A 47 -12.74 7.96 2.34
C PRO A 47 -11.56 8.26 3.27
N SER A 48 -11.81 8.40 4.58
CA SER A 48 -10.74 8.60 5.57
C SER A 48 -9.85 7.36 5.74
N TYR A 49 -10.41 6.16 5.63
CA TYR A 49 -9.65 4.92 5.64
C TYR A 49 -8.78 4.79 4.39
N CYS A 50 -9.34 5.01 3.20
CA CYS A 50 -8.59 4.98 1.94
C CYS A 50 -7.48 6.04 1.91
N SER A 51 -7.77 7.27 2.38
CA SER A 51 -6.76 8.34 2.45
C SER A 51 -5.60 7.98 3.36
N ARG A 52 -5.84 7.26 4.46
CA ARG A 52 -4.76 6.84 5.38
C ARG A 52 -3.95 5.67 4.85
N LEU A 53 -4.58 4.72 4.14
CA LEU A 53 -3.83 3.67 3.43
C LEU A 53 -2.91 4.24 2.35
N LEU A 54 -3.28 5.36 1.73
CA LEU A 54 -2.50 6.02 0.67
C LEU A 54 -1.42 6.99 1.20
N LEU A 55 -1.30 7.16 2.52
CA LEU A 55 -0.24 7.99 3.08
C LEU A 55 1.11 7.31 2.84
N ASP A 56 2.01 8.06 2.22
CA ASP A 56 3.39 7.66 2.01
C ASP A 56 4.20 7.98 3.28
N ASP A 57 4.79 6.95 3.89
CA ASP A 57 5.71 7.07 5.03
C ASP A 57 6.93 6.22 4.70
N ASP A 58 8.10 6.87 4.57
CA ASP A 58 9.34 6.28 4.05
C ASP A 58 9.74 4.97 4.77
N ASP A 59 9.34 4.81 6.04
CA ASP A 59 9.67 3.65 6.88
C ASP A 59 8.51 2.67 7.12
N ASP A 60 7.27 3.01 6.71
CA ASP A 60 6.06 2.22 7.05
C ASP A 60 4.88 2.46 6.10
N ASP A 61 5.10 2.32 4.79
CA ASP A 61 4.03 2.40 3.80
C ASP A 61 3.06 1.22 3.96
N LEU A 62 1.86 1.52 4.47
CA LEU A 62 0.79 0.56 4.69
C LEU A 62 0.29 -0.07 3.38
N LEU A 63 0.30 0.68 2.28
CA LEU A 63 -0.12 0.20 0.97
C LEU A 63 0.87 -0.84 0.43
N GLU A 64 2.16 -0.59 0.58
CA GLU A 64 3.21 -1.55 0.22
C GLU A 64 3.11 -2.83 1.05
N LYS A 65 2.95 -2.70 2.37
CA LYS A 65 2.74 -3.84 3.27
C LYS A 65 1.50 -4.65 2.89
N LEU A 66 0.40 -3.97 2.55
CA LEU A 66 -0.82 -4.63 2.11
C LEU A 66 -0.63 -5.36 0.78
N ALA A 67 0.01 -4.73 -0.20
CA ALA A 67 0.30 -5.32 -1.51
C ALA A 67 1.19 -6.57 -1.38
N ALA A 68 2.27 -6.47 -0.61
CA ALA A 68 3.18 -7.58 -0.34
C ALA A 68 2.48 -8.70 0.44
N GLY A 69 1.66 -8.33 1.43
CA GLY A 69 0.84 -9.27 2.20
C GLY A 69 -0.11 -10.06 1.31
N LEU A 70 -0.87 -9.37 0.44
CA LEU A 70 -1.78 -10.00 -0.51
C LEU A 70 -1.05 -10.91 -1.49
N ALA A 71 0.05 -10.45 -2.10
CA ALA A 71 0.85 -11.26 -3.03
C ALA A 71 1.32 -12.56 -2.35
N ARG A 72 1.87 -12.45 -1.13
CA ARG A 72 2.30 -13.61 -0.35
C ARG A 72 1.14 -14.56 -0.04
N CYS A 73 -0.06 -14.06 0.29
CA CYS A 73 -1.22 -14.92 0.54
C CYS A 73 -1.60 -15.74 -0.69
N VAL A 74 -1.57 -15.10 -1.86
CA VAL A 74 -1.87 -15.74 -3.14
C VAL A 74 -0.83 -16.81 -3.48
N GLU A 75 0.45 -16.53 -3.24
CA GLU A 75 1.55 -17.47 -3.50
C GLU A 75 1.57 -18.66 -2.52
N GLU A 76 1.36 -18.40 -1.23
CA GLU A 76 1.37 -19.43 -0.19
C GLU A 76 0.04 -20.22 -0.10
N GLY A 77 -1.02 -19.72 -0.74
CA GLY A 77 -2.33 -20.35 -0.73
C GLY A 77 -3.04 -20.27 0.62
N ARG A 78 -2.68 -19.31 1.48
CA ARG A 78 -3.27 -19.13 2.81
C ARG A 78 -3.10 -17.72 3.38
N LEU A 79 -3.95 -17.34 4.31
CA LEU A 79 -3.74 -16.11 5.10
C LEU A 79 -2.59 -16.28 6.11
N PRO A 80 -1.87 -15.21 6.48
CA PRO A 80 -0.87 -15.25 7.52
C PRO A 80 -1.52 -15.64 8.84
N VAL A 81 -0.97 -16.61 9.54
CA VAL A 81 -1.43 -16.97 10.89
C VAL A 81 -1.24 -15.77 11.80
N ALA A 82 -2.26 -15.40 12.58
CA ALA A 82 -2.12 -14.37 13.60
C ALA A 82 -1.02 -14.81 14.57
N ALA A 83 0.00 -13.97 14.78
CA ALA A 83 1.05 -14.30 15.74
C ALA A 83 0.39 -14.63 17.09
N ALA A 84 0.74 -15.78 17.67
CA ALA A 84 0.14 -16.28 18.89
C ALA A 84 0.51 -15.36 20.07
N ALA A 85 -0.27 -14.30 20.27
CA ALA A 85 -0.21 -13.44 21.45
C ALA A 85 -0.44 -14.24 22.76
N ALA A 86 -0.99 -15.45 22.66
CA ALA A 86 -1.37 -16.31 23.77
C ALA A 86 -0.20 -16.79 24.64
N GLU A 87 1.01 -17.01 24.08
CA GLU A 87 2.14 -17.51 24.87
C GLU A 87 2.77 -16.43 25.78
N ALA A 88 2.44 -15.16 25.56
CA ALA A 88 3.08 -14.00 26.18
C ALA A 88 2.23 -13.27 27.26
N GLY A 89 1.03 -13.77 27.56
CA GLY A 89 0.08 -13.05 28.42
C GLY A 89 -0.47 -11.75 27.82
N ILE A 90 -0.09 -11.39 26.59
CA ILE A 90 -0.70 -10.29 25.82
C ILE A 90 -2.20 -10.57 25.70
N PRO A 91 -3.10 -9.56 25.79
CA PRO A 91 -4.52 -9.79 25.56
C PRO A 91 -4.69 -10.57 24.26
N ALA A 92 -5.13 -11.82 24.39
CA ALA A 92 -5.50 -12.62 23.23
C ALA A 92 -6.51 -11.79 22.47
N GLY A 93 -6.27 -11.59 21.17
CA GLY A 93 -7.30 -11.03 20.32
C GLY A 93 -8.59 -11.81 20.54
N GLU A 94 -9.73 -11.15 20.42
CA GLU A 94 -10.91 -11.90 20.01
C GLU A 94 -10.54 -12.48 18.66
N ALA A 95 -10.18 -13.76 18.65
CA ALA A 95 -9.92 -14.47 17.42
C ALA A 95 -11.15 -14.25 16.55
N TRP A 96 -10.93 -13.74 15.34
CA TRP A 96 -11.98 -13.67 14.35
C TRP A 96 -12.66 -15.04 14.31
N SER A 97 -13.99 -15.06 14.19
CA SER A 97 -14.68 -16.34 14.04
C SER A 97 -14.00 -17.10 12.90
N GLU A 98 -13.73 -18.40 13.09
CA GLU A 98 -13.09 -19.22 12.06
C GLU A 98 -13.82 -19.11 10.70
N GLU A 99 -15.14 -18.92 10.73
CA GLU A 99 -15.96 -18.65 9.56
C GLU A 99 -15.51 -17.38 8.81
N ARG A 100 -15.35 -16.25 9.49
CA ARG A 100 -14.84 -15.00 8.88
C ARG A 100 -13.41 -15.12 8.35
N GLU A 101 -12.51 -15.79 9.06
CA GLU A 101 -11.15 -16.00 8.54
C GLU A 101 -11.18 -16.84 7.25
N ARG A 102 -12.00 -17.89 7.21
CA ARG A 102 -12.19 -18.71 6.00
C ARG A 102 -12.82 -17.93 4.85
N GLU A 103 -13.77 -17.04 5.13
CA GLU A 103 -14.37 -16.17 4.10
C GLU A 103 -13.32 -15.23 3.48
N TRP A 104 -12.51 -14.57 4.31
CA TRP A 104 -11.43 -13.71 3.82
C TRP A 104 -10.39 -14.48 3.03
N GLU A 105 -10.00 -15.66 3.52
CA GLU A 105 -9.07 -16.53 2.82
C GLU A 105 -9.64 -16.96 1.46
N ALA A 106 -10.90 -17.36 1.41
CA ALA A 106 -11.57 -17.72 0.17
C ALA A 106 -11.57 -16.55 -0.84
N VAL A 107 -11.89 -15.32 -0.39
CA VAL A 107 -11.88 -14.12 -1.26
C VAL A 107 -10.46 -13.84 -1.77
N VAL A 108 -9.46 -13.86 -0.90
CA VAL A 108 -8.06 -13.58 -1.29
C VAL A 108 -7.56 -14.62 -2.27
N LEU A 109 -7.88 -15.90 -2.06
CA LEU A 109 -7.47 -16.96 -2.96
C LEU A 109 -8.22 -16.90 -4.28
N GLU A 110 -9.53 -16.68 -4.29
CA GLU A 110 -10.30 -16.60 -5.52
C GLU A 110 -9.86 -15.40 -6.38
N LYS A 111 -9.98 -14.20 -5.82
CA LYS A 111 -9.74 -12.93 -6.54
C LYS A 111 -8.27 -12.67 -6.75
N GLY A 112 -7.42 -13.03 -5.79
CA GLY A 112 -5.98 -12.93 -5.93
C GLY A 112 -5.41 -13.86 -7.00
N ASN A 113 -5.90 -15.11 -7.10
CA ASN A 113 -5.48 -15.99 -8.20
C ASN A 113 -6.03 -15.57 -9.56
N GLU A 114 -7.18 -14.90 -9.60
CA GLU A 114 -7.69 -14.28 -10.83
C GLU A 114 -6.77 -13.13 -11.28
N LEU A 115 -6.40 -12.21 -10.38
CA LEU A 115 -5.43 -11.16 -10.65
C LEU A 115 -4.08 -11.73 -11.09
N LYS A 116 -3.58 -12.74 -10.39
CA LYS A 116 -2.33 -13.41 -10.75
C LYS A 116 -2.38 -13.97 -12.18
N ARG A 117 -3.47 -14.66 -12.55
CA ARG A 117 -3.66 -15.16 -13.93
C ARG A 117 -3.70 -14.03 -14.96
N MET A 118 -4.33 -12.90 -14.64
CA MET A 118 -4.35 -11.73 -15.52
C MET A 118 -2.94 -11.16 -15.74
N TYR A 119 -2.13 -11.05 -14.68
CA TYR A 119 -0.76 -10.54 -14.79
C TYR A 119 0.23 -11.54 -15.40
N ASP A 120 0.08 -12.83 -15.10
CA ASP A 120 0.87 -13.91 -15.72
C ASP A 120 0.63 -13.99 -17.25
N ALA A 121 -0.54 -13.56 -17.72
CA ALA A 121 -0.90 -13.52 -19.14
C ALA A 121 -0.39 -12.28 -19.88
N VAL A 122 0.29 -11.34 -19.19
CA VAL A 122 0.85 -10.14 -19.83
C VAL A 122 2.10 -10.52 -20.62
N GLU A 123 2.00 -10.42 -21.95
CA GLU A 123 3.13 -10.69 -22.85
C GLU A 123 4.02 -9.47 -23.08
N PHE A 124 3.45 -8.27 -23.00
CA PHE A 124 4.14 -7.01 -23.21
C PHE A 124 3.39 -5.82 -22.63
N GLU A 125 4.12 -4.74 -22.37
CA GLU A 125 3.56 -3.44 -22.00
C GLU A 125 3.54 -2.50 -23.22
N LEU A 126 2.39 -1.87 -23.47
CA LEU A 126 2.23 -0.90 -24.54
C LEU A 126 2.20 0.52 -23.96
N HIS A 127 3.29 1.26 -24.12
CA HIS A 127 3.31 2.67 -23.78
C HIS A 127 2.49 3.48 -24.79
N VAL A 128 1.56 4.30 -24.29
CA VAL A 128 0.69 5.17 -25.08
C VAL A 128 0.62 6.54 -24.43
N GLN A 129 0.82 7.60 -25.21
CA GLN A 129 0.74 8.99 -24.74
C GLN A 129 -0.69 9.51 -24.74
N GLU A 130 -0.97 10.54 -23.94
CA GLU A 130 -2.20 11.31 -24.09
C GLU A 130 -2.19 12.11 -25.42
N PRO A 131 -3.35 12.25 -26.11
CA PRO A 131 -4.70 11.86 -25.72
C PRO A 131 -5.06 10.39 -26.03
N TYR A 132 -4.17 9.64 -26.68
CA TYR A 132 -4.47 8.32 -27.22
C TYR A 132 -4.73 7.28 -26.13
N PHE A 133 -4.07 7.38 -24.98
CA PHE A 133 -4.34 6.50 -23.83
C PHE A 133 -5.80 6.63 -23.36
N THR A 134 -6.29 7.87 -23.16
CA THR A 134 -7.69 8.12 -22.83
C THR A 134 -8.65 7.59 -23.89
N GLN A 135 -8.31 7.72 -25.18
CA GLN A 135 -9.14 7.22 -26.27
C GLN A 135 -9.19 5.68 -26.31
N LEU A 136 -8.08 4.98 -26.07
CA LEU A 136 -8.04 3.52 -25.93
C LEU A 136 -8.89 3.08 -24.73
N ARG A 137 -8.75 3.76 -23.59
CA ARG A 137 -9.54 3.49 -22.38
C ARG A 137 -11.04 3.66 -22.61
N ALA A 138 -11.43 4.66 -23.40
CA ALA A 138 -12.81 4.93 -23.79
C ALA A 138 -13.32 4.02 -24.92
N GLY A 139 -12.45 3.23 -25.55
CA GLY A 139 -12.78 2.34 -26.67
C GLY A 139 -13.04 3.06 -28.00
N THR A 140 -12.75 4.37 -28.08
CA THR A 140 -12.89 5.15 -29.32
C THR A 140 -11.73 4.92 -30.28
N LYS A 141 -10.52 4.72 -29.73
CA LYS A 141 -9.36 4.21 -30.46
C LYS A 141 -9.27 2.70 -30.25
N LYS A 142 -9.04 1.95 -31.32
CA LYS A 142 -8.95 0.47 -31.30
C LYS A 142 -7.72 -0.07 -32.00
N VAL A 143 -6.96 0.78 -32.69
CA VAL A 143 -5.74 0.39 -33.39
C VAL A 143 -4.62 1.35 -33.02
N GLU A 144 -3.49 0.82 -32.56
CA GLU A 144 -2.26 1.58 -32.33
C GLU A 144 -1.22 1.30 -33.40
N GLY A 145 -0.86 2.34 -34.15
CA GLY A 145 0.19 2.29 -35.16
C GLY A 145 1.58 2.54 -34.56
N ARG A 146 2.56 1.69 -34.90
CA ARG A 146 3.97 1.81 -34.50
C ARG A 146 4.88 1.47 -35.67
N LEU A 147 6.15 1.84 -35.61
CA LEU A 147 7.13 1.23 -36.52
C LEU A 147 7.29 -0.26 -36.18
N ALA A 148 7.39 -1.09 -37.22
CA ALA A 148 7.54 -2.53 -37.07
C ALA A 148 9.01 -2.91 -36.75
N ALA A 149 9.32 -3.05 -35.46
CA ALA A 149 10.64 -3.50 -34.98
C ALA A 149 10.90 -5.02 -35.13
N GLY A 150 10.01 -5.76 -35.81
CA GLY A 150 10.03 -7.22 -35.86
C GLY A 150 9.10 -7.77 -36.93
N ASN A 151 8.94 -9.10 -36.93
CA ASN A 151 8.02 -9.77 -37.83
C ASN A 151 6.65 -9.92 -37.15
N TYR A 152 5.65 -9.21 -37.67
CA TYR A 152 4.32 -9.15 -37.09
C TYR A 152 3.27 -9.55 -38.12
N ASN A 153 2.16 -10.12 -37.64
CA ASN A 153 1.06 -10.59 -38.49
C ASN A 153 0.34 -9.46 -39.23
N ARG A 154 0.37 -8.22 -38.71
CA ARG A 154 -0.31 -7.04 -39.29
C ARG A 154 0.69 -5.93 -39.54
N LYS A 155 1.43 -6.08 -40.63
CA LYS A 155 2.48 -5.16 -41.07
C LYS A 155 2.12 -4.55 -42.41
N TYR A 156 2.39 -3.25 -42.55
CA TYR A 156 2.18 -2.43 -43.74
C TYR A 156 3.50 -1.81 -44.19
N ALA A 157 3.60 -1.44 -45.47
CA ALA A 157 4.79 -0.78 -46.00
C ALA A 157 4.86 0.69 -45.55
N SER A 158 3.72 1.32 -45.25
CA SER A 158 3.66 2.73 -44.84
C SER A 158 2.52 3.05 -43.86
N PHE A 159 2.60 4.20 -43.17
CA PHE A 159 1.50 4.71 -42.36
C PHE A 159 0.30 5.08 -43.22
N SER A 160 0.54 5.57 -44.44
CA SER A 160 -0.53 5.87 -45.40
C SER A 160 -1.33 4.61 -45.72
N GLU A 161 -0.64 3.52 -46.05
CA GLU A 161 -1.25 2.22 -46.33
C GLU A 161 -1.98 1.67 -45.11
N MET A 162 -1.37 1.72 -43.93
CA MET A 162 -2.02 1.31 -42.68
C MET A 162 -3.31 2.12 -42.46
N LEU A 163 -3.30 3.44 -42.61
CA LEU A 163 -4.48 4.29 -42.40
C LEU A 163 -5.57 4.12 -43.47
N GLN A 164 -5.22 3.59 -44.64
CA GLN A 164 -6.18 3.24 -45.70
C GLN A 164 -6.81 1.86 -45.47
N ALA A 165 -6.00 0.89 -45.01
CA ALA A 165 -6.44 -0.47 -44.75
C ALA A 165 -7.21 -0.58 -43.41
N GLU A 166 -6.74 0.13 -42.39
CA GLU A 166 -7.40 0.28 -41.10
C GLU A 166 -8.41 1.44 -41.16
N MET A 167 -9.46 1.38 -40.34
CA MET A 167 -10.39 2.50 -40.24
C MET A 167 -9.69 3.68 -39.55
N ILE A 168 -9.39 4.77 -40.27
CA ILE A 168 -8.66 5.93 -39.71
C ILE A 168 -9.26 6.47 -38.41
N SER A 169 -10.59 6.46 -38.27
CA SER A 169 -11.26 6.89 -37.03
C SER A 169 -11.01 5.96 -35.84
N GLU A 170 -10.64 4.70 -36.06
CA GLU A 170 -10.24 3.75 -35.02
C GLU A 170 -8.73 3.80 -34.72
N VAL A 171 -7.92 4.33 -35.63
CA VAL A 171 -6.48 4.56 -35.44
C VAL A 171 -6.23 5.93 -34.79
N LEU A 172 -6.83 6.99 -35.33
CA LEU A 172 -6.66 8.38 -34.91
C LEU A 172 -8.05 9.05 -34.81
N PRO A 173 -8.80 8.81 -33.72
CA PRO A 173 -10.10 9.44 -33.51
C PRO A 173 -10.05 10.97 -33.66
N GLY A 174 -10.98 11.50 -34.47
CA GLY A 174 -11.05 12.94 -34.78
C GLY A 174 -10.27 13.37 -36.01
N ILE A 175 -9.53 12.47 -36.67
CA ILE A 175 -8.85 12.72 -37.94
C ILE A 175 -9.57 11.98 -39.07
N SER A 176 -9.84 12.68 -40.18
CA SER A 176 -10.60 12.14 -41.31
C SER A 176 -9.81 12.07 -42.63
N SER A 177 -8.62 12.66 -42.70
CA SER A 177 -7.75 12.62 -43.89
C SER A 177 -6.50 11.78 -43.62
N ILE A 178 -6.13 10.94 -44.59
CA ILE A 178 -4.92 10.11 -44.54
C ILE A 178 -3.68 11.00 -44.41
N GLU A 179 -3.63 12.11 -45.15
CA GLU A 179 -2.52 13.06 -45.13
C GLU A 179 -2.34 13.67 -43.73
N GLN A 180 -3.43 14.08 -43.08
CA GLN A 180 -3.40 14.57 -41.70
C GLN A 180 -2.94 13.48 -40.73
N GLY A 181 -3.41 12.24 -40.91
CA GLY A 181 -3.03 11.10 -40.08
C GLY A 181 -1.54 10.75 -40.20
N VAL A 182 -0.99 10.73 -41.41
CA VAL A 182 0.46 10.57 -41.63
C VAL A 182 1.22 11.72 -40.98
N GLY A 183 0.71 12.96 -41.05
CA GLY A 183 1.28 14.11 -40.37
C GLY A 183 1.39 13.97 -38.84
N VAL A 184 0.52 13.18 -38.21
CA VAL A 184 0.64 12.83 -36.78
C VAL A 184 1.85 11.93 -36.54
N TYR A 185 2.00 10.86 -37.32
CA TYR A 185 3.11 9.92 -37.18
C TYR A 185 4.46 10.54 -37.52
N ARG A 186 4.51 11.49 -38.45
CA ARG A 186 5.72 12.24 -38.84
C ARG A 186 6.31 13.07 -37.70
N LYS A 187 5.55 13.37 -36.64
CA LYS A 187 6.08 14.00 -35.42
C LYS A 187 7.01 13.08 -34.62
N PHE A 188 6.96 11.76 -34.87
CA PHE A 188 7.69 10.74 -34.13
C PHE A 188 8.62 9.90 -35.02
N TYR A 189 8.26 9.71 -36.29
CA TYR A 189 8.92 8.78 -37.20
C TYR A 189 9.26 9.44 -38.53
N THR A 190 10.52 9.32 -38.93
CA THR A 190 10.99 9.79 -40.24
C THR A 190 10.61 8.80 -41.34
N GLU A 191 10.59 9.28 -42.59
CA GLU A 191 10.27 8.46 -43.77
C GLU A 191 11.28 7.35 -44.00
N GLU A 192 12.56 7.61 -43.68
CA GLU A 192 13.63 6.63 -43.82
C GLU A 192 13.40 5.46 -42.85
N LYS A 193 13.00 5.75 -41.60
CA LYS A 193 12.69 4.70 -40.61
C LYS A 193 11.44 3.92 -41.00
N GLU A 194 10.41 4.60 -41.49
CA GLU A 194 9.21 3.92 -41.99
C GLU A 194 9.52 2.99 -43.16
N SER A 195 10.29 3.45 -44.15
CA SER A 195 10.69 2.65 -45.30
C SER A 195 11.55 1.44 -44.88
N LEU A 196 12.44 1.64 -43.91
CA LEU A 196 13.32 0.59 -43.40
C LEU A 196 12.58 -0.48 -42.60
N TYR A 197 11.67 -0.08 -41.71
CA TYR A 197 11.04 -0.99 -40.75
C TYR A 197 9.64 -1.44 -41.19
N GLY A 198 8.92 -0.62 -41.95
CA GLY A 198 7.48 -0.72 -42.14
C GLY A 198 6.69 -0.30 -40.90
N VAL A 199 5.37 -0.50 -40.96
CA VAL A 199 4.43 -0.08 -39.92
C VAL A 199 3.66 -1.28 -39.38
N LEU A 200 3.52 -1.35 -38.07
CA LEU A 200 2.73 -2.33 -37.34
C LEU A 200 1.41 -1.69 -36.90
N ALA A 201 0.29 -2.40 -37.11
CA ALA A 201 -0.99 -2.09 -36.48
C ALA A 201 -1.28 -3.06 -35.33
N ILE A 202 -1.43 -2.52 -34.12
CA ILE A 202 -1.76 -3.26 -32.91
C ILE A 202 -3.24 -3.06 -32.63
N SER A 203 -4.05 -4.12 -32.77
CA SER A 203 -5.44 -4.04 -32.31
C SER A 203 -5.52 -4.09 -30.80
N VAL A 204 -6.26 -3.15 -30.23
CA VAL A 204 -6.52 -3.03 -28.81
C VAL A 204 -8.03 -3.20 -28.60
N SER A 205 -8.38 -4.09 -27.69
CA SER A 205 -9.75 -4.22 -27.18
C SER A 205 -9.71 -4.11 -25.66
N LYS A 206 -10.80 -3.64 -25.07
CA LYS A 206 -10.95 -3.57 -23.62
C LYS A 206 -11.66 -4.86 -23.14
N PRO A 207 -10.98 -5.76 -22.41
CA PRO A 207 -11.64 -6.90 -21.80
C PRO A 207 -12.77 -6.47 -20.85
N THR A 208 -13.85 -7.27 -20.78
CA THR A 208 -14.97 -7.04 -19.85
C THR A 208 -14.51 -7.13 -18.40
N ALA A 209 -13.69 -8.13 -18.07
CA ALA A 209 -13.04 -8.24 -16.77
C ALA A 209 -11.75 -7.39 -16.77
N GLN A 210 -11.69 -6.40 -15.90
CA GLN A 210 -10.53 -5.53 -15.72
C GLN A 210 -9.92 -5.77 -14.34
N PRO A 211 -8.60 -5.69 -14.17
CA PRO A 211 -7.96 -5.92 -12.87
C PRO A 211 -8.55 -5.05 -11.74
N TYR A 212 -8.92 -3.80 -12.03
CA TYR A 212 -9.49 -2.91 -11.02
C TYR A 212 -10.85 -3.37 -10.50
N ILE A 213 -11.64 -4.09 -11.31
CA ILE A 213 -12.92 -4.67 -10.88
C ILE A 213 -12.65 -5.78 -9.86
N ILE A 214 -11.72 -6.68 -10.18
CA ILE A 214 -11.35 -7.80 -9.32
C ILE A 214 -10.71 -7.31 -8.02
N MET A 215 -9.90 -6.27 -8.08
CA MET A 215 -9.34 -5.62 -6.88
C MET A 215 -10.43 -4.97 -6.03
N THR A 216 -11.40 -4.26 -6.62
CA THR A 216 -12.54 -3.72 -5.87
C THR A 216 -13.33 -4.82 -5.16
N GLU A 217 -13.60 -5.94 -5.83
CA GLU A 217 -14.28 -7.09 -5.23
C GLU A 217 -13.46 -7.71 -4.08
N LEU A 218 -12.15 -7.84 -4.26
CA LEU A 218 -11.23 -8.33 -3.21
C LEU A 218 -11.27 -7.42 -1.97
N LEU A 219 -11.13 -6.11 -2.17
CA LEU A 219 -11.16 -5.12 -1.09
C LEU A 219 -12.52 -5.10 -0.39
N ALA A 220 -13.61 -5.22 -1.15
CA ALA A 220 -14.96 -5.27 -0.61
C ALA A 220 -15.22 -6.54 0.21
N GLY A 221 -14.73 -7.70 -0.25
CA GLY A 221 -14.86 -8.96 0.47
C GLY A 221 -14.02 -9.01 1.76
N LEU A 222 -12.87 -8.34 1.79
CA LEU A 222 -12.07 -8.20 3.01
C LEU A 222 -12.67 -7.18 3.98
N GLY A 223 -13.12 -6.03 3.48
CA GLY A 223 -13.51 -4.89 4.30
C GLY A 223 -12.35 -4.35 5.15
N SER A 224 -12.61 -3.35 6.01
CA SER A 224 -11.56 -2.77 6.87
C SER A 224 -10.98 -3.78 7.86
N ASP A 225 -11.81 -4.71 8.35
CA ASP A 225 -11.42 -5.76 9.28
C ASP A 225 -10.41 -6.75 8.66
N GLY A 226 -10.69 -7.27 7.46
CA GLY A 226 -9.79 -8.19 6.75
C GLY A 226 -8.50 -7.52 6.29
N LEU A 227 -8.57 -6.25 5.89
CA LEU A 227 -7.39 -5.44 5.55
C LEU A 227 -6.53 -5.17 6.78
N GLY A 228 -7.14 -4.81 7.92
CA GLY A 228 -6.44 -4.67 9.19
C GLY A 228 -5.74 -5.97 9.60
N ARG A 229 -6.41 -7.12 9.42
CA ARG A 229 -5.84 -8.44 9.69
C ARG A 229 -4.60 -8.74 8.84
N LEU A 230 -4.58 -8.33 7.57
CA LEU A 230 -3.41 -8.43 6.69
C LEU A 230 -2.27 -7.49 7.11
N LEU A 231 -2.61 -6.34 7.67
CA LEU A 231 -1.65 -5.37 8.24
C LEU A 231 -1.15 -5.76 9.64
N GLY A 232 -1.57 -6.90 10.19
CA GLY A 232 -1.14 -7.37 11.51
C GLY A 232 -1.90 -6.74 12.68
N MET A 233 -3.00 -6.04 12.42
CA MET A 233 -3.89 -5.54 13.47
C MET A 233 -4.63 -6.70 14.14
N VAL A 234 -4.73 -6.61 15.46
CA VAL A 234 -5.48 -7.55 16.30
C VAL A 234 -6.82 -6.92 16.67
N LYS A 235 -7.89 -7.72 16.72
CA LYS A 235 -9.19 -7.28 17.23
C LYS A 235 -9.39 -7.73 18.66
N THR A 236 -9.96 -6.87 19.48
CA THR A 236 -10.39 -7.17 20.85
C THR A 236 -11.72 -6.47 21.11
N ALA A 237 -12.36 -6.80 22.25
CA ALA A 237 -13.43 -5.97 22.78
C ALA A 237 -13.01 -4.49 22.82
N GLY A 238 -13.81 -3.62 22.22
CA GLY A 238 -13.54 -2.19 22.16
C GLY A 238 -12.57 -1.74 21.05
N THR A 239 -12.14 -2.63 20.14
CA THR A 239 -11.45 -2.21 18.91
C THR A 239 -12.29 -1.21 18.13
N VAL A 240 -11.65 -0.13 17.69
CA VAL A 240 -12.27 0.92 16.89
C VAL A 240 -12.35 0.46 15.45
N GLN A 241 -13.56 0.50 14.88
CA GLN A 241 -13.79 0.22 13.47
C GLN A 241 -12.97 1.15 12.59
N ASP A 242 -12.50 0.63 11.45
CA ASP A 242 -11.64 1.35 10.50
C ASP A 242 -10.32 1.83 11.13
N GLY A 243 -9.88 1.27 12.25
CA GLY A 243 -8.57 1.56 12.83
C GLY A 243 -7.42 1.15 11.88
N LEU A 244 -6.46 2.05 11.68
CA LEU A 244 -5.19 1.76 10.98
C LEU A 244 -4.04 2.31 11.81
N PRO A 245 -2.87 1.64 11.80
CA PRO A 245 -1.67 2.15 12.46
C PRO A 245 -1.38 3.60 12.04
N PRO A 246 -1.06 4.50 12.98
CA PRO A 246 -0.51 5.81 12.63
C PRO A 246 0.86 5.68 11.96
N PRO A 247 1.26 6.65 11.12
CA PRO A 247 2.59 6.67 10.52
C PRO A 247 3.70 6.54 11.59
N ARG A 248 4.72 5.74 11.31
CA ARG A 248 5.84 5.49 12.24
C ARG A 248 6.55 6.79 12.59
N SER A 249 6.71 7.67 11.60
CA SER A 249 7.28 9.01 11.76
C SER A 249 6.51 9.86 12.78
N VAL A 250 5.17 9.80 12.78
CA VAL A 250 4.31 10.50 13.75
C VAL A 250 4.48 9.91 15.16
N LEU A 251 4.53 8.58 15.28
CA LEU A 251 4.73 7.90 16.57
C LEU A 251 6.06 8.31 17.20
N ILE A 252 7.16 8.24 16.45
CA ILE A 252 8.51 8.61 16.91
C ILE A 252 8.56 10.09 17.29
N SER A 253 8.05 10.98 16.42
CA SER A 253 8.03 12.42 16.66
C SER A 253 7.29 12.78 17.94
N SER A 254 6.14 12.16 18.20
CA SER A 254 5.35 12.42 19.41
C SER A 254 6.07 11.99 20.70
N CYS A 255 6.83 10.89 20.67
CA CYS A 255 7.63 10.40 21.79
C CYS A 255 8.79 11.33 22.15
N MET A 256 9.37 11.99 21.13
CA MET A 256 10.56 12.83 21.26
C MET A 256 10.23 14.30 21.55
N LYS A 257 8.96 14.66 21.76
CA LYS A 257 8.57 16.00 22.21
C LYS A 257 9.19 16.32 23.58
N LEU A 258 9.63 17.56 23.76
CA LEU A 258 10.21 18.05 25.01
C LEU A 258 9.15 18.04 26.12
N HIS A 259 9.49 17.39 27.24
CA HIS A 259 8.64 17.36 28.41
C HIS A 259 8.65 18.73 29.10
N GLN A 260 7.47 19.35 29.24
CA GLN A 260 7.29 20.66 29.87
C GLN A 260 8.28 21.72 29.31
N PRO A 261 8.10 22.15 28.06
CA PRO A 261 9.08 23.01 27.36
C PRO A 261 9.30 24.37 28.02
N ASN A 262 8.42 24.78 28.94
CA ASN A 262 8.50 26.04 29.67
C ASN A 262 9.36 25.96 30.94
N VAL A 263 9.94 24.79 31.28
CA VAL A 263 10.78 24.61 32.46
C VAL A 263 12.26 24.70 32.07
N ASN A 264 12.92 25.77 32.52
CA ASN A 264 14.34 25.99 32.24
C ASN A 264 15.23 24.87 32.82
N GLY A 265 16.09 24.30 31.98
CA GLY A 265 17.08 23.30 32.36
C GLY A 265 16.62 21.84 32.28
N CYS A 266 15.34 21.57 31.98
CA CYS A 266 14.84 20.23 31.70
C CYS A 266 14.90 19.98 30.19
N SER A 267 15.65 18.96 29.75
CA SER A 267 15.70 18.57 28.33
C SER A 267 15.16 17.16 28.06
N LEU A 268 14.49 16.56 29.06
CA LEU A 268 13.88 15.24 28.92
C LEU A 268 12.74 15.23 27.91
N THR A 269 12.66 14.19 27.10
CA THR A 269 11.50 13.94 26.24
C THR A 269 10.34 13.35 27.04
N ASP A 270 9.12 13.40 26.49
CA ASP A 270 7.95 12.73 27.08
C ASP A 270 8.19 11.22 27.23
N ALA A 271 8.86 10.58 26.26
CA ALA A 271 9.28 9.19 26.37
C ALA A 271 10.25 8.95 27.53
N ALA A 272 11.33 9.73 27.64
CA ALA A 272 12.28 9.58 28.75
C ALA A 272 11.61 9.80 30.12
N ARG A 273 10.71 10.79 30.20
CA ARG A 273 9.94 11.04 31.42
C ARG A 273 9.02 9.87 31.77
N ALA A 274 8.37 9.27 30.79
CA ALA A 274 7.55 8.08 31.01
C ALA A 274 8.43 6.92 31.50
N MET A 275 9.55 6.65 30.85
CA MET A 275 10.48 5.56 31.18
C MET A 275 10.99 5.62 32.62
N ALA A 276 11.23 6.81 33.17
CA ALA A 276 11.62 6.98 34.57
C ALA A 276 10.64 6.32 35.57
N LYS A 277 9.37 6.13 35.18
CA LYS A 277 8.36 5.44 36.01
C LYS A 277 8.45 3.92 35.91
N HIS A 278 8.97 3.39 34.80
CA HIS A 278 8.98 1.96 34.46
C HIS A 278 10.28 1.25 34.89
N VAL A 279 11.41 1.94 34.84
CA VAL A 279 12.73 1.37 35.22
C VAL A 279 12.78 0.91 36.69
N HIS A 280 11.94 1.49 37.56
CA HIS A 280 11.82 1.05 38.96
C HIS A 280 10.75 -0.03 39.18
N ARG A 281 10.02 -0.41 38.13
CA ARG A 281 8.91 -1.37 38.17
C ARG A 281 9.28 -2.72 37.59
N SER A 282 10.22 -2.80 36.63
CA SER A 282 10.74 -4.08 36.15
C SER A 282 12.09 -4.39 36.80
N SER A 283 12.17 -5.53 37.47
CA SER A 283 13.36 -6.02 38.16
C SER A 283 14.29 -6.83 37.24
N ASP A 284 13.81 -7.21 36.05
CA ASP A 284 14.53 -7.94 35.02
C ASP A 284 15.47 -7.06 34.17
N GLY A 285 15.39 -5.74 34.33
CA GLY A 285 16.22 -4.78 33.62
C GLY A 285 15.83 -4.55 32.15
N TRP A 286 14.63 -4.98 31.71
CA TRP A 286 14.20 -4.88 30.32
C TRP A 286 14.25 -3.44 29.78
N TRP A 287 13.86 -2.46 30.60
CA TRP A 287 13.87 -1.03 30.27
C TRP A 287 15.28 -0.39 30.27
N GLY A 288 16.31 -1.13 30.66
CA GLY A 288 17.69 -0.64 30.75
C GLY A 288 17.98 0.23 31.98
N SER A 289 19.19 0.82 32.01
CA SER A 289 19.68 1.62 33.15
C SER A 289 19.42 3.11 32.96
N PHE A 290 18.45 3.65 33.68
CA PHE A 290 18.02 5.05 33.56
C PHE A 290 18.84 6.01 34.46
N HIS A 291 20.12 6.16 34.16
CA HIS A 291 21.04 7.03 34.90
C HIS A 291 21.82 7.98 33.97
N GLY A 292 22.43 9.03 34.53
CA GLY A 292 23.24 9.99 33.78
C GLY A 292 22.45 11.22 33.29
N SER A 293 22.99 11.87 32.25
CA SER A 293 22.43 13.11 31.70
C SER A 293 21.09 12.90 30.98
N ASP A 294 20.32 13.96 30.82
CA ASP A 294 19.05 13.94 30.09
C ASP A 294 19.23 13.47 28.64
N VAL A 295 20.36 13.80 28.01
CA VAL A 295 20.73 13.29 26.67
C VAL A 295 20.80 11.76 26.66
N LYS A 296 21.47 11.13 27.64
CA LYS A 296 21.58 9.66 27.72
C LYS A 296 20.22 9.00 27.98
N LYS A 297 19.41 9.62 28.84
CA LYS A 297 18.04 9.15 29.14
C LYS A 297 17.13 9.22 27.92
N ASN A 298 17.21 10.32 27.16
CA ASN A 298 16.46 10.49 25.92
C ASN A 298 16.91 9.49 24.85
N GLN A 299 18.21 9.23 24.74
CA GLN A 299 18.74 8.22 23.84
C GLN A 299 18.22 6.82 24.18
N LEU A 300 18.28 6.42 25.45
CA LEU A 300 17.73 5.13 25.90
C LEU A 300 16.23 5.03 25.59
N ALA A 301 15.46 6.09 25.84
CA ALA A 301 14.05 6.14 25.51
C ALA A 301 13.77 5.97 24.01
N SER A 302 14.59 6.59 23.16
CA SER A 302 14.53 6.45 21.71
C SER A 302 14.84 5.02 21.26
N GLU A 303 15.90 4.42 21.80
CA GLU A 303 16.30 3.04 21.49
C GLU A 303 15.20 2.03 21.86
N ILE A 304 14.52 2.22 23.00
CA ILE A 304 13.40 1.37 23.40
C ILE A 304 12.17 1.56 22.51
N ILE A 305 11.84 2.80 22.11
CA ILE A 305 10.74 3.04 21.17
C ILE A 305 11.02 2.38 19.82
N ASP A 306 12.24 2.52 19.30
CA ASP A 306 12.64 1.85 18.04
C ASP A 306 12.54 0.33 18.16
N ARG A 307 13.01 -0.24 19.28
CA ARG A 307 12.87 -1.67 19.58
C ARG A 307 11.41 -2.10 19.57
N LEU A 308 10.52 -1.41 20.30
CA LEU A 308 9.09 -1.73 20.37
C LEU A 308 8.42 -1.68 19.00
N LEU A 309 8.74 -0.69 18.17
CA LEU A 309 8.18 -0.54 16.83
C LEU A 309 8.72 -1.58 15.85
N ARG A 310 9.99 -1.99 15.98
CA ARG A 310 10.62 -3.01 15.12
C ARG A 310 10.17 -4.44 15.47
N GLU A 311 10.07 -4.74 16.75
CA GLU A 311 9.75 -6.08 17.29
C GLU A 311 8.25 -6.24 17.59
N CYS A 312 7.42 -5.28 17.16
CA CYS A 312 5.98 -5.28 17.38
C CYS A 312 5.35 -6.57 16.81
N CYS A 313 4.74 -7.36 17.68
CA CYS A 313 4.04 -8.60 17.33
C CYS A 313 2.53 -8.51 17.56
N TRP A 314 2.08 -7.42 18.19
CA TRP A 314 0.69 -7.15 18.48
C TRP A 314 0.45 -5.65 18.39
N MET A 315 -0.59 -5.25 17.65
CA MET A 315 -1.03 -3.86 17.59
C MET A 315 -2.55 -3.76 17.46
N ASN A 316 -3.14 -2.71 18.03
CA ASN A 316 -4.57 -2.45 17.96
C ASN A 316 -4.88 -0.96 18.17
N ILE A 317 -6.03 -0.52 17.65
CA ILE A 317 -6.69 0.72 18.06
C ILE A 317 -7.94 0.35 18.83
N HIS A 318 -7.96 0.69 20.12
CA HIS A 318 -9.03 0.25 21.01
C HIS A 318 -9.37 1.29 22.08
N LEU A 319 -10.56 1.19 22.63
CA LEU A 319 -11.04 2.05 23.71
C LEU A 319 -10.41 1.64 25.04
N THR A 320 -9.70 2.56 25.69
CA THR A 320 -9.20 2.41 27.06
C THR A 320 -9.71 3.54 27.93
N GLN A 321 -10.08 3.24 29.17
CA GLN A 321 -10.30 4.28 30.18
C GLN A 321 -8.97 4.69 30.81
N PRO A 322 -8.79 5.97 31.22
CA PRO A 322 -9.68 7.12 31.01
C PRO A 322 -9.47 7.85 29.65
N TYR A 323 -8.64 7.32 28.74
CA TYR A 323 -8.12 8.07 27.58
C TYR A 323 -9.00 8.06 26.33
N GLY A 324 -10.01 7.20 26.24
CA GLY A 324 -10.76 6.96 25.01
C GLY A 324 -9.99 6.07 24.04
N PRO A 325 -10.10 6.28 22.71
CA PRO A 325 -9.42 5.44 21.73
C PRO A 325 -7.91 5.71 21.70
N VAL A 326 -7.14 4.63 21.71
CA VAL A 326 -5.67 4.66 21.73
C VAL A 326 -5.09 3.70 20.72
N TYR A 327 -3.92 4.04 20.18
CA TYR A 327 -3.09 3.10 19.44
C TYR A 327 -2.11 2.45 20.42
N GLU A 328 -2.04 1.12 20.41
CA GLU A 328 -1.19 0.34 21.31
C GLU A 328 -0.42 -0.71 20.53
N ILE A 329 0.86 -0.85 20.87
CA ILE A 329 1.73 -1.91 20.35
C ILE A 329 2.35 -2.69 21.49
N ARG A 330 2.63 -3.97 21.25
CA ARG A 330 3.36 -4.84 22.18
C ARG A 330 4.33 -5.76 21.45
N VAL A 331 5.45 -6.02 22.13
CA VAL A 331 6.43 -7.05 21.74
C VAL A 331 6.10 -8.38 22.41
N HIS A 332 6.81 -9.44 22.01
CA HIS A 332 6.53 -10.81 22.47
C HIS A 332 6.66 -10.97 23.99
N GLU A 333 7.51 -10.20 24.67
CA GLU A 333 7.64 -10.25 26.13
C GLU A 333 6.49 -9.52 26.87
N GLY A 334 5.52 -8.95 26.13
CA GLY A 334 4.35 -8.26 26.68
C GLY A 334 4.56 -6.77 26.96
N TYR A 335 5.80 -6.28 26.96
CA TYR A 335 6.12 -4.85 27.03
C TYR A 335 5.54 -4.10 25.84
N GLY A 336 5.21 -2.82 26.03
CA GLY A 336 4.56 -2.05 24.98
C GLY A 336 4.59 -0.55 25.15
N ALA A 337 3.91 0.13 24.24
CA ALA A 337 3.76 1.58 24.23
C ALA A 337 2.38 1.96 23.69
N ARG A 338 1.91 3.15 24.10
CA ARG A 338 0.59 3.65 23.77
C ARG A 338 0.63 5.12 23.35
N TRP A 339 -0.19 5.44 22.36
CA TRP A 339 -0.42 6.79 21.85
C TRP A 339 -1.92 7.09 21.79
N SER A 340 -2.27 8.36 21.58
CA SER A 340 -3.59 8.70 21.03
C SER A 340 -3.84 7.91 19.74
N GLN A 341 -5.11 7.70 19.38
CA GLN A 341 -5.49 6.93 18.18
C GLN A 341 -4.78 7.38 16.89
N ASP A 342 -4.49 8.67 16.76
CA ASP A 342 -3.82 9.29 15.61
C ASP A 342 -2.29 9.32 15.74
N GLY A 343 -1.72 8.76 16.81
CA GLY A 343 -0.29 8.77 17.10
C GLY A 343 0.28 10.11 17.56
N SER A 344 -0.49 11.20 17.55
CA SER A 344 0.04 12.56 17.74
C SER A 344 0.51 12.86 19.17
N LYS A 345 0.05 12.07 20.14
CA LYS A 345 0.40 12.19 21.56
C LYS A 345 0.84 10.85 22.13
N PHE A 346 2.07 10.79 22.60
CA PHE A 346 2.55 9.66 23.41
C PHE A 346 1.86 9.66 24.78
N ILE A 347 1.28 8.51 25.15
CA ILE A 347 0.57 8.33 26.43
C ILE A 347 1.50 7.69 27.47
N GLY A 348 2.27 6.68 27.07
CA GLY A 348 3.24 6.04 27.96
C GLY A 348 3.62 4.63 27.54
N PHE A 349 4.56 4.06 28.29
CA PHE A 349 4.96 2.67 28.18
C PHE A 349 4.01 1.74 28.94
N LEU A 350 4.07 0.46 28.60
CA LEU A 350 3.20 -0.59 29.13
C LEU A 350 4.06 -1.74 29.61
N GLU A 351 3.74 -2.21 30.82
CA GLU A 351 4.30 -3.44 31.37
C GLU A 351 3.58 -4.67 30.79
N PRO A 352 4.19 -5.86 30.91
CA PRO A 352 3.55 -7.12 30.57
C PRO A 352 2.24 -7.29 31.34
N TYR A 353 1.27 -7.96 30.72
CA TYR A 353 0.00 -8.20 31.38
C TYR A 353 0.20 -9.12 32.59
N SER A 354 -0.44 -8.81 33.71
CA SER A 354 -0.57 -9.73 34.83
C SER A 354 -1.93 -9.52 35.50
N PRO A 355 -2.66 -10.60 35.83
CA PRO A 355 -3.98 -10.50 36.48
C PRO A 355 -3.97 -9.66 37.77
N GLU A 356 -2.86 -9.67 38.50
CA GLU A 356 -2.65 -8.92 39.74
C GLU A 356 -1.91 -7.58 39.53
N GLY A 357 -1.52 -7.26 38.29
CA GLY A 357 -0.64 -6.15 37.96
C GLY A 357 -1.16 -4.81 38.48
N PHE A 358 -2.46 -4.55 38.30
CA PHE A 358 -3.08 -3.35 38.84
C PHE A 358 -2.91 -3.24 40.37
N SER A 359 -3.16 -4.33 41.10
CA SER A 359 -3.03 -4.36 42.57
C SER A 359 -1.58 -4.26 43.06
N ARG A 360 -0.61 -4.65 42.23
CA ARG A 360 0.83 -4.60 42.54
C ARG A 360 1.53 -3.38 41.94
N GLY A 361 0.78 -2.45 41.33
CA GLY A 361 1.33 -1.27 40.65
C GLY A 361 2.18 -1.60 39.42
N TRP A 362 1.93 -2.77 38.81
CA TRP A 362 2.66 -3.33 37.67
C TRP A 362 4.15 -3.50 37.95
N LYS A 363 4.49 -3.93 39.18
CA LYS A 363 5.84 -4.34 39.54
C LYS A 363 6.07 -5.78 39.11
N HIS A 364 7.08 -5.99 38.27
CA HIS A 364 7.47 -7.26 37.69
C HIS A 364 8.82 -7.73 38.22
#